data_AF-A0A3D3UM65-F1
#
_entry.id   AF-A0A3D3UM65-F1
#
_cell.length_a   1.000
_cell.length_b   1.000
_cell.length_c   1.000
_cell.angle_alpha   90.00
_cell.angle_beta   90.00
_cell.angle_gamma   90.00
#
_symmetry.space_group_name_H-M   'P 1'
#
loop_
_entity.id
_entity.type
_entity.pdbx_description
1 polymer ?
#
loop_
_entity_poly.entity_id
_entity_poly.type
_entity_poly.pdbx_seq_one_letter_code
_entity_poly.pdbx_strand_id
1 'polypeptide(L)' 'MGFGIDDTRNKPTPKVKDLIKDGIVGLEDVTDWLRTIHEIRFFEEKVFDLLGQNIIKGASHLYAGEEAVAVGATAAI' A
#
# COMPACT_ATOMS: atom_id res chain seq x y z
N MET A 1 -1.49 -20.00 -27.30
CA MET A 1 -0.79 -19.42 -26.13
C MET A 1 -1.64 -19.70 -24.90
N GLY A 2 -1.17 -20.58 -24.01
CA GLY A 2 -1.91 -20.89 -22.78
C GLY A 2 -1.69 -19.76 -21.78
N PHE A 3 -2.74 -18.98 -21.50
CA PHE A 3 -2.74 -18.08 -20.36
C PHE A 3 -2.97 -18.92 -19.09
N GLY A 4 -1.92 -19.59 -18.63
CA GLY A 4 -1.92 -20.20 -17.31
C GLY A 4 -1.73 -19.10 -16.27
N ILE A 5 -2.67 -18.96 -15.34
CA ILE A 5 -2.48 -18.09 -14.17
C ILE A 5 -1.54 -18.84 -13.23
N ASP A 6 -0.31 -18.39 -13.10
CA ASP A 6 0.61 -18.90 -12.09
C ASP A 6 0.12 -18.49 -10.70
N ASP A 7 -0.13 -19.46 -9.82
CA ASP A 7 -0.47 -19.18 -8.42
C ASP A 7 0.78 -18.68 -7.68
N THR A 8 0.82 -17.38 -7.41
CA THR A 8 1.93 -16.73 -6.72
C THR A 8 1.82 -16.78 -5.20
N ARG A 9 0.72 -17.29 -4.62
CA ARG A 9 0.48 -17.28 -3.17
C ARG A 9 1.49 -18.11 -2.38
N ASN A 10 2.08 -19.12 -3.01
CA ASN A 10 3.09 -20.00 -2.40
C ASN A 10 4.54 -19.59 -2.68
N LYS A 11 4.75 -18.51 -3.46
CA LYS A 11 6.10 -18.05 -3.79
C LYS A 11 6.68 -17.25 -2.62
N PRO A 12 7.99 -17.38 -2.34
CA PRO A 12 8.62 -16.58 -1.29
C PRO A 12 8.53 -15.10 -1.66
N THR A 13 8.10 -14.26 -0.70
CA THR A 13 8.01 -12.82 -0.90
C THR A 13 9.42 -12.22 -1.05
N PRO A 14 9.71 -11.45 -2.12
CA PRO A 14 11.01 -10.81 -2.27
C PRO A 14 11.25 -9.80 -1.14
N LYS A 15 12.48 -9.72 -0.66
CA LYS A 15 12.86 -8.74 0.37
C LYS A 15 13.30 -7.45 -0.30
N VAL A 16 12.87 -6.32 0.26
CA VAL A 16 13.27 -4.97 -0.17
C VAL A 16 14.79 -4.83 -0.31
N LYS A 17 15.56 -5.39 0.63
CA LYS A 17 17.02 -5.33 0.58
C LYS A 17 17.62 -5.97 -0.67
N ASP A 18 17.02 -7.07 -1.11
CA ASP A 18 17.47 -7.79 -2.31
C ASP A 18 17.09 -7.00 -3.55
N LEU A 19 15.87 -6.44 -3.60
CA LEU A 19 15.41 -5.58 -4.70
C LEU A 19 16.25 -4.30 -4.88
N ILE A 20 16.67 -3.67 -3.78
CA ILE A 20 17.58 -2.50 -3.82
C ILE A 20 18.96 -2.93 -4.32
N LYS A 21 19.49 -4.05 -3.81
CA LYS A 21 20.80 -4.57 -4.21
C LYS A 21 20.85 -4.90 -5.71
N ASP A 22 19.75 -5.42 -6.25
CA ASP A 22 19.61 -5.79 -7.65
C ASP A 22 19.30 -4.57 -8.56
N GLY A 23 19.18 -3.36 -7.98
CA GLY A 23 18.92 -2.12 -8.73
C GLY A 23 17.52 -2.04 -9.32
N ILE A 24 16.58 -2.86 -8.84
CA ILE A 24 15.20 -2.91 -9.33
C ILE A 24 14.40 -1.71 -8.78
N VAL A 25 14.72 -1.27 -7.56
CA VAL A 25 14.10 -0.12 -6.89
C VAL A 25 15.16 0.73 -6.18
N GLY A 26 14.95 2.04 -6.12
CA GLY A 26 15.77 2.95 -5.32
C GLY A 26 15.43 2.89 -3.83
N LEU A 27 16.37 3.27 -2.96
CA LEU A 27 16.09 3.40 -1.53
C LEU A 27 15.11 4.56 -1.28
N GLU A 28 15.27 5.63 -2.04
CA GLU A 28 14.39 6.79 -2.08
C GLU A 28 12.96 6.39 -2.40
N ASP A 29 12.74 5.58 -3.44
CA ASP A 29 11.42 5.13 -3.87
C ASP A 29 10.73 4.33 -2.76
N VAL A 30 11.43 3.35 -2.19
CA VAL A 30 10.85 2.51 -1.15
C VAL A 30 10.56 3.30 0.13
N THR A 31 11.40 4.28 0.46
CA THR A 31 11.18 5.17 1.61
C THR A 31 9.98 6.08 1.36
N ASP A 32 9.82 6.56 0.12
CA ASP A 32 8.68 7.35 -0.30
C ASP A 32 7.38 6.56 -0.18
N TRP A 33 7.34 5.34 -0.73
CA TRP A 33 6.18 4.46 -0.64
C TRP A 33 5.80 4.14 0.80
N LEU A 34 6.79 3.86 1.66
CA LEU A 34 6.54 3.62 3.08
C LEU A 34 5.94 4.85 3.75
N ARG A 35 6.43 6.05 3.43
CA ARG A 35 5.85 7.30 3.93
C ARG A 35 4.41 7.45 3.48
N THR A 36 4.11 7.24 2.20
CA THR A 36 2.75 7.34 1.66
C THR A 36 1.78 6.33 2.29
N ILE A 37 2.23 5.09 2.51
CA ILE A 37 1.45 4.07 3.23
C ILE A 37 1.06 4.57 4.62
N HIS A 38 1.99 5.19 5.36
CA HIS A 38 1.73 5.75 6.67
C HIS A 38 0.83 6.99 6.62
N GLU A 39 1.02 7.88 5.65
CA GLU A 39 0.16 9.05 5.44
C GLU A 39 -1.29 8.64 5.23
N ILE A 40 -1.54 7.62 4.40
CA ILE A 40 -2.87 7.05 4.20
C ILE A 40 -3.42 6.52 5.51
N ARG A 41 -2.66 5.68 6.23
CA ARG A 41 -3.12 5.09 7.50
C ARG A 41 -3.54 6.17 8.50
N PHE A 42 -2.68 7.17 8.72
CA PHE A 42 -2.96 8.23 9.70
C PHE A 42 -4.13 9.11 9.26
N PHE A 43 -4.28 9.34 7.96
CA PHE A 43 -5.46 10.03 7.43
C PHE A 43 -6.73 9.24 7.73
N GLU A 44 -6.75 7.93 7.43
CA GLU A 44 -7.93 7.10 7.65
C GLU A 44 -8.29 6.94 9.13
N GLU A 45 -7.30 6.77 10.00
CA GLU A 45 -7.50 6.75 11.46
C GLU A 45 -8.13 8.06 11.92
N LYS A 46 -7.65 9.20 11.38
CA LYS A 46 -8.23 10.49 11.73
C LYS A 46 -9.67 10.64 11.24
N VAL A 47 -9.97 10.15 10.04
CA VAL A 47 -11.33 10.13 9.50
C VAL A 47 -12.23 9.27 10.39
N PHE A 48 -11.78 8.07 10.79
CA PHE A 48 -12.51 7.19 11.70
C PHE A 48 -12.84 7.88 13.03
N ASP A 49 -11.86 8.53 13.65
CA ASP A 49 -12.05 9.26 14.91
C ASP A 49 -13.10 10.37 14.77
N LEU A 50 -13.01 11.16 13.70
CA LEU A 50 -13.93 12.28 13.46
C LEU A 50 -15.35 11.81 13.10
N LEU A 51 -15.49 10.66 12.45
CA LEU A 51 -16.79 10.01 12.23
C LEU A 51 -17.40 9.52 13.55
N GLY A 52 -16.59 8.89 14.42
CA GLY A 52 -17.04 8.45 15.74
C GLY A 52 -17.50 9.62 16.63
N GLN A 53 -16.94 10.81 16.42
CA GLN A 53 -17.34 12.06 17.09
C GLN A 53 -18.52 12.77 16.40
N ASN A 54 -19.05 12.23 15.30
CA ASN A 54 -20.11 12.83 14.48
C ASN A 54 -19.75 14.24 13.95
N ILE A 55 -18.44 14.51 13.79
CA ILE A 55 -17.92 15.76 13.19
C ILE A 55 -17.99 15.64 11.67
N ILE A 56 -17.54 14.50 11.13
CA ILE A 56 -17.73 14.13 9.72
C ILE A 56 -19.05 13.35 9.60
N LYS A 57 -19.80 13.61 8.53
CA LYS A 57 -21.10 12.98 8.27
C LYS A 57 -21.07 12.18 6.97
N GLY A 58 -21.93 11.16 6.89
CA GLY A 58 -22.08 10.30 5.71
C GLY A 58 -21.38 8.95 5.89
N ALA A 59 -21.43 8.13 4.83
CA ALA A 59 -20.69 6.88 4.78
C ALA A 59 -19.24 7.16 4.35
N SER A 60 -18.28 6.70 5.14
CA SER A 60 -16.87 6.66 4.74
C SER A 60 -16.43 5.21 4.65
N HIS A 61 -15.84 4.85 3.52
CA HIS A 61 -15.26 3.54 3.29
C HIS A 61 -13.76 3.67 3.54
N LEU A 62 -13.31 3.09 4.62
CA LEU A 62 -11.90 3.05 5.01
C LEU A 62 -11.32 1.73 4.50
N TYR A 63 -10.10 1.76 3.99
CA TYR A 63 -9.39 0.59 3.45
C TYR A 63 -8.16 0.23 4.29
N ALA A 64 -8.16 0.59 5.57
CA ALA A 64 -7.09 0.28 6.50
C ALA A 64 -6.64 -1.20 6.39
N GLY A 65 -5.38 -1.39 6.01
CA GLY A 65 -4.79 -2.70 5.71
C GLY A 65 -4.52 -2.95 4.22
N GLU A 66 -5.04 -2.11 3.32
CA GLU A 66 -4.85 -2.21 1.87
C GLU A 66 -3.97 -1.07 1.29
N GLU A 67 -3.28 -0.31 2.13
CA GLU A 67 -2.49 0.87 1.72
C GLU A 67 -1.40 0.54 0.70
N ALA A 68 -0.72 -0.59 0.90
CA ALA A 68 0.32 -1.04 0.00
C ALA A 68 -0.22 -1.37 -1.41
N VAL A 69 -1.50 -1.74 -1.54
CA VAL A 69 -2.15 -2.01 -2.83
C VAL A 69 -2.30 -0.71 -3.60
N ALA A 70 -2.85 0.33 -2.95
CA ALA A 70 -3.02 1.64 -3.57
C ALA A 70 -1.68 2.26 -3.97
N VAL A 71 -0.73 2.32 -3.03
CA VAL A 71 0.61 2.90 -3.28
C VAL A 71 1.36 2.14 -4.37
N GLY A 72 1.35 0.81 -4.32
CA GLY A 72 1.99 -0.04 -5.33
C GLY A 72 1.38 0.14 -6.72
N ALA A 73 0.05 0.24 -6.81
CA ALA A 73 -0.62 0.49 -8.08
C ALA A 73 -0.25 1.86 -8.66
N THR A 74 -0.21 2.91 -7.83
CA THR A 74 0.16 4.26 -8.28
C THR A 74 1.63 4.38 -8.65
N ALA A 75 2.53 3.64 -8.00
CA ALA A 75 3.95 3.64 -8.31
C ALA A 75 4.29 2.99 -9.67
N ALA A 76 3.35 2.23 -10.25
CA ALA A 76 3.53 1.49 -11.50
C ALA A 76 2.94 2.20 -12.73
N ILE A 77 2.33 3.37 -12.56
CA ILE A 77 1.69 4.18 -13.62
C ILE A 77 2.57 5.37 -13.95
#